data_AF-A0A3B0TIC7-F1
#
_entry.id   AF-A0A3B0TIC7-F1
#
_cell.length_a   1.000
_cell.length_b   1.000
_cell.length_c   1.000
_cell.angle_alpha   90.00
_cell.angle_beta   90.00
_cell.angle_gamma   90.00
#
_symmetry.space_group_name_H-M   'P 1'
#
loop_
_entity.id
_entity.type
_entity.pdbx_description
1 polymer ?
#
loop_
_entity_poly.entity_id
_entity_poly.type
_entity_poly.pdbx_seq_one_letter_code
_entity_poly.pdbx_strand_id
1 'polypeptide(L)' 'NADECFLTGTAAEIIPIVKVDGRSIGDGKPGKITRKMISLFKLATKKHGVKY' A
#
# COMPACT_ATOMS: atom_id res chain seq x y z
N ASN A 1 11.15 6.82 -13.58
CA ASN A 1 10.65 5.61 -12.90
C ASN A 1 10.31 5.97 -11.47
N ALA A 2 9.23 5.43 -10.92
CA ALA A 2 8.89 5.63 -9.52
C ALA A 2 9.80 4.77 -8.62
N ASP A 3 10.06 5.26 -7.40
CA ASP A 3 10.76 4.49 -6.36
C ASP A 3 9.83 3.49 -5.65
N GLU A 4 8.55 3.84 -5.53
CA GLU A 4 7.51 3.01 -4.91
C GLU A 4 6.17 3.18 -5.64
N CYS A 5 5.33 2.14 -5.64
CA CYS A 5 3.96 2.18 -6.16
C CYS A 5 3.07 1.24 -5.33
N PHE A 6 1.80 1.61 -5.15
CA PHE A 6 0.80 0.76 -4.50
C PHE A 6 -0.59 1.05 -5.05
N LEU A 7 -1.48 0.07 -4.96
CA LEU A 7 -2.91 0.21 -5.27
C LEU A 7 -3.73 0.33 -3.99
N THR A 8 -4.88 0.97 -4.09
CA THR A 8 -5.84 1.09 -2.99
C THR A 8 -7.19 0.51 -3.39
N GLY A 9 -7.86 -0.18 -2.48
CA GLY A 9 -9.24 -0.64 -2.69
C GLY A 9 -9.90 -1.05 -1.39
N THR A 10 -11.23 -1.02 -1.33
CA THR A 10 -11.95 -1.34 -0.08
C THR A 10 -11.65 -2.76 0.42
N ALA A 11 -11.60 -3.74 -0.48
CA ALA A 11 -11.28 -5.13 -0.13
C ALA A 11 -9.77 -5.40 -0.03
N ALA A 12 -8.98 -4.76 -0.90
CA ALA A 12 -7.54 -4.98 -1.00
C ALA A 12 -6.72 -4.10 -0.04
N GLU A 13 -7.35 -3.12 0.60
CA GLU A 13 -6.74 -2.07 1.41
C GLU A 13 -5.64 -1.33 0.65
N ILE A 14 -4.36 -1.56 0.99
CA ILE A 14 -3.18 -1.02 0.34
C ILE A 14 -2.29 -2.18 -0.09
N ILE A 15 -2.09 -2.36 -1.40
CA ILE A 15 -1.27 -3.43 -1.98
C ILE A 15 -0.02 -2.86 -2.65
N PRO A 16 1.20 -3.25 -2.23
CA PRO A 16 2.43 -2.79 -2.86
C PRO A 16 2.59 -3.39 -4.27
N ILE A 17 2.99 -2.54 -5.22
CA ILE A 17 3.31 -2.93 -6.60
C ILE A 17 4.82 -2.80 -6.80
N VAL A 18 5.48 -3.94 -7.02
CA VAL A 18 6.94 -4.02 -7.21
C VAL A 18 7.37 -4.21 -8.66
N LYS A 19 6.40 -4.45 -9.55
CA LYS A 19 6.66 -4.71 -10.98
C LYS A 19 5.45 -4.28 -11.81
N VAL A 20 5.69 -3.56 -12.91
CA VAL A 20 4.69 -3.14 -13.90
C VAL A 20 5.24 -3.41 -15.29
N ASP A 21 4.46 -4.09 -16.14
CA ASP A 21 4.81 -4.40 -17.52
C ASP A 21 6.21 -5.02 -17.70
N GLY A 22 6.56 -5.97 -16.82
CA GLY A 22 7.88 -6.61 -16.88
C GLY A 22 9.01 -5.81 -16.20
N ARG A 23 8.80 -4.54 -15.84
CA ARG A 23 9.81 -3.65 -15.24
C ARG A 23 9.66 -3.59 -13.72
N SER A 24 10.76 -3.81 -13.00
CA SER A 24 10.79 -3.65 -11.54
C SER A 24 10.67 -2.18 -11.15
N ILE A 25 9.90 -1.91 -10.10
CA ILE A 25 9.79 -0.59 -9.44
C ILE A 25 10.77 -0.59 -8.27
N GLY A 26 11.62 0.44 -8.18
CA GLY A 26 12.68 0.52 -7.18
C GLY A 26 13.58 -0.72 -7.16
N ASP A 27 13.70 -1.36 -6.00
CA ASP A 27 14.49 -2.57 -5.76
C ASP A 27 13.69 -3.88 -5.90
N GLY A 28 12.46 -3.80 -6.42
CA GLY A 28 11.56 -4.95 -6.55
C GLY A 28 10.98 -5.43 -5.21
N LYS A 29 11.08 -4.62 -4.14
CA LYS A 29 10.47 -4.89 -2.83
C LYS A 29 9.50 -3.77 -2.48
N PRO A 30 8.49 -4.03 -1.62
CA PRO A 30 7.67 -2.96 -1.07
C PRO A 30 8.58 -1.92 -0.42
N GLY A 31 8.37 -0.65 -0.68
CA GLY A 31 9.24 0.39 -0.14
C GLY A 31 8.85 0.82 1.29
N LYS A 32 9.62 1.76 1.85
CA LYS A 32 9.46 2.21 3.24
C LYS A 32 8.15 3.00 3.42
N ILE A 33 7.79 3.83 2.44
CA ILE A 33 6.57 4.65 2.51
C ILE A 33 5.35 3.75 2.39
N THR A 34 5.37 2.80 1.46
CA THR A 34 4.27 1.85 1.24
C THR A 34 3.98 1.02 2.50
N ARG A 35 5.02 0.47 3.16
CA ARG A 35 4.86 -0.23 4.45
C ARG A 35 4.30 0.66 5.55
N LYS A 36 4.73 1.92 5.61
CA LYS A 36 4.21 2.89 6.57
C LYS A 36 2.73 3.16 6.32
N MET A 37 2.33 3.34 5.07
CA MET A 37 0.93 3.56 4.69
C MET A 37 0.05 2.35 5.05
N ILE A 38 0.49 1.13 4.75
CA ILE A 38 -0.22 -0.10 5.16
C ILE A 38 -0.46 -0.12 6.68
N SER A 39 0.57 0.21 7.46
CA SER A 39 0.49 0.22 8.92
C SER A 39 -0.47 1.30 9.43
N LEU A 40 -0.38 2.52 8.88
CA LEU A 40 -1.25 3.64 9.27
C LEU A 40 -2.71 3.40 8.88
N PHE A 41 -2.96 2.88 7.69
CA PHE A 41 -4.31 2.57 7.23
C PHE A 41 -4.97 1.53 8.12
N LYS A 42 -4.25 0.45 8.45
CA LYS A 42 -4.72 -0.60 9.38
C LYS A 42 -5.03 -0.07 10.78
N LEU A 43 -4.32 0.96 11.25
CA LEU A 43 -4.62 1.62 12.52
C LEU A 43 -5.86 2.52 12.40
N ALA A 44 -5.98 3.26 11.29
CA ALA A 44 -7.10 4.15 11.05
C ALA A 44 -8.43 3.39 10.93
N THR A 45 -8.48 2.28 10.18
CA THR A 45 -9.70 1.48 10.00
C THR A 45 -10.19 0.82 11.29
N LYS A 46 -9.30 0.57 12.26
CA LYS A 46 -9.67 0.11 13.60
C LYS A 46 -10.25 1.21 14.49
N LYS A 47 -9.81 2.45 14.29
CA LYS A 47 -10.20 3.60 15.13
C LYS A 47 -11.48 4.27 14.62
N HIS A 48 -11.69 4.26 13.31
CA HIS A 48 -12.74 5.01 12.65
C HIS A 48 -13.79 4.06 12.07
N GLY A 49 -15.03 4.21 12.52
CA GLY A 49 -16.19 3.46 12.05
C GLY A 49 -17.43 3.88 12.83
N VAL A 50 -18.59 3.87 12.18
CA VAL A 50 -19.87 4.12 12.86
C VAL A 50 -20.31 2.82 13.52
N LYS A 51 -20.59 2.86 14.83
CA LYS A 51 -21.28 1.76 15.52
C LYS A 51 -22.76 1.88 15.21
N TYR A 52 -23.32 0.83 14.62
CA TYR A 52 -24.75 0.63 14.43
C TYR A 52 -25.28 -0.35 15.46
#